data_AF-A0A1F0CC31-F1
#
_entry.id   AF-A0A1F0CC31-F1
#
_cell.length_a   1.000
_cell.length_b   1.000
_cell.length_c   1.000
_cell.angle_alpha   90.00
_cell.angle_beta   90.00
_cell.angle_gamma   90.00
#
_symmetry.space_group_name_H-M   'P 1'
#
loop_
_entity.id
_entity.type
_entity.pdbx_description
1 polymer ?
#
loop_
_entity_poly.entity_id
_entity_poly.type
_entity_poly.pdbx_seq_one_letter_code
_entity_poly.pdbx_strand_id
1 'polypeptide(L)'
;MSIIIGLMAAMFIIRLAYLKLSIANEKALRKNGAKEYGVGVSKAITVLHIIIYFSSVTEAILTKASFNFVSVIGLSLMIFSVFMLHTVTRLLGRIWTVKLMVDKNHQFVDHWLFRVVKHPNYFLNIAPELLGVTLLCHAKYTALFVLPIYAFVIYLRIREENLLLKTIIIPNGIKKSRVY
;
A
#
# COMPACT_ATOMS: atom_id res chain seq x y z
N MET A 1 -11.22 -24.67 0.36
CA MET A 1 -11.98 -23.71 -0.44
C MET A 1 -12.73 -22.65 0.39
N SER A 2 -13.80 -23.00 1.13
CA SER A 2 -14.65 -22.00 1.82
C SER A 2 -13.89 -21.08 2.79
N ILE A 3 -12.90 -21.62 3.51
CA ILE A 3 -12.04 -20.84 4.43
C ILE A 3 -11.22 -19.79 3.66
N ILE A 4 -10.58 -20.17 2.55
CA ILE A 4 -9.76 -19.26 1.73
C ILE A 4 -10.62 -18.11 1.20
N ILE A 5 -11.80 -18.42 0.66
CA ILE A 5 -12.73 -17.41 0.15
C ILE A 5 -13.18 -16.47 1.28
N GLY A 6 -13.53 -17.01 2.45
CA GLY A 6 -13.90 -16.21 3.62
C GLY A 6 -12.79 -15.25 4.07
N LEU A 7 -11.55 -15.73 4.13
CA LEU A 7 -10.38 -14.91 4.49
C LEU A 7 -10.10 -13.82 3.44
N MET A 8 -10.22 -14.15 2.14
CA MET A 8 -10.09 -13.18 1.05
C MET A 8 -11.17 -12.10 1.10
N ALA A 9 -12.42 -12.48 1.38
CA ALA A 9 -13.52 -11.55 1.55
C ALA A 9 -13.29 -10.62 2.76
N ALA A 10 -12.85 -11.17 3.89
CA ALA A 10 -12.52 -10.38 5.08
C ALA A 10 -11.40 -9.37 4.78
N MET A 11 -10.33 -9.81 4.10
CA MET A 11 -9.24 -8.92 3.70
C MET A 11 -9.72 -7.81 2.76
N PHE A 12 -10.58 -8.13 1.80
CA PHE A 12 -11.15 -7.16 0.88
C PHE A 12 -12.00 -6.11 1.61
N ILE A 13 -12.82 -6.53 2.58
CA ILE A 13 -13.61 -5.61 3.43
C ILE A 13 -12.69 -4.68 4.23
N ILE A 14 -11.60 -5.21 4.82
CA ILE A 14 -10.60 -4.40 5.52
C ILE A 14 -10.02 -3.35 4.57
N ARG A 15 -9.64 -3.73 3.34
CA ARG A 15 -9.12 -2.78 2.33
C ARG A 15 -10.13 -1.69 1.98
N LEU A 16 -11.41 -2.02 1.85
CA LEU A 16 -12.47 -1.03 1.61
C LEU A 16 -12.61 -0.04 2.78
N ALA A 17 -12.48 -0.51 4.03
CA ALA A 17 -12.54 0.35 5.20
C ALA A 17 -11.38 1.37 5.21
N TYR A 18 -10.15 0.93 4.92
CA TYR A 18 -8.99 1.81 4.80
C TYR A 18 -9.07 2.73 3.58
N LEU A 19 -9.63 2.25 2.46
CA LEU A 19 -9.88 3.10 1.29
C LEU A 19 -10.85 4.24 1.64
N LYS A 20 -11.92 3.95 2.39
CA LYS A 20 -12.86 4.97 2.87
C LYS A 20 -12.17 6.02 3.76
N LEU A 21 -11.28 5.57 4.65
CA LEU A 21 -10.46 6.47 5.47
C LEU A 21 -9.53 7.34 4.59
N SER A 22 -8.88 6.75 3.60
CA SER A 22 -8.04 7.48 2.65
C SER A 22 -8.83 8.52 1.87
N ILE A 23 -10.06 8.23 1.45
CA ILE A 23 -10.91 9.19 0.72
C ILE A 23 -11.31 10.36 1.62
N ALA A 24 -11.60 10.10 2.90
CA ALA A 24 -11.89 11.15 3.87
C ALA A 24 -10.68 12.08 4.07
N ASN A 25 -9.48 11.50 4.23
CA ASN A 25 -8.23 12.24 4.32
C ASN A 25 -7.94 13.03 3.03
N GLU A 26 -8.12 12.43 1.86
CA GLU A 26 -7.97 13.10 0.57
C GLU A 26 -8.87 14.34 0.46
N LYS A 27 -10.14 14.23 0.87
CA LYS A 27 -11.07 15.37 0.86
C LYS A 27 -10.60 16.49 1.80
N ALA A 28 -10.06 16.16 2.96
CA ALA A 28 -9.50 17.14 3.89
C ALA A 28 -8.24 17.81 3.32
N LEU A 29 -7.32 17.04 2.74
CA LEU A 29 -6.09 17.55 2.14
C LEU A 29 -6.37 18.45 0.93
N ARG A 30 -7.32 18.08 0.06
CA ARG A 30 -7.72 18.91 -1.09
C ARG A 30 -8.27 20.26 -0.65
N LYS A 31 -9.04 20.32 0.45
CA LYS A 31 -9.52 21.58 1.03
C LYS A 31 -8.38 22.49 1.48
N ASN A 32 -7.27 21.90 1.93
CA ASN A 32 -6.07 22.63 2.34
C ASN A 32 -5.14 22.98 1.16
N GLY A 33 -5.56 22.72 -0.09
CA GLY A 33 -4.79 23.06 -1.30
C GLY A 33 -3.79 22.00 -1.74
N ALA A 34 -3.80 20.80 -1.13
CA ALA A 34 -2.94 19.69 -1.54
C ALA A 34 -3.30 19.21 -2.95
N LYS A 35 -2.28 18.89 -3.75
CA LYS A 35 -2.43 18.40 -5.11
C LYS A 35 -2.08 16.92 -5.21
N GLU A 36 -2.75 16.22 -6.11
CA GLU A 36 -2.45 14.83 -6.44
C GLU A 36 -1.36 14.78 -7.50
N TYR A 37 -0.36 13.93 -7.28
CA TYR A 37 0.74 13.66 -8.20
C TYR A 37 0.76 12.17 -8.59
N GLY A 38 1.32 11.87 -9.75
CA GLY A 38 1.46 10.48 -10.21
C GLY A 38 0.11 9.77 -10.40
N VAL A 39 -0.91 10.47 -10.92
CA VAL A 39 -2.27 9.92 -11.09
C VAL A 39 -2.27 8.63 -11.92
N GLY A 40 -1.42 8.55 -12.96
CA GLY A 40 -1.28 7.35 -13.78
C GLY A 40 -0.79 6.14 -12.98
N VAL A 41 0.25 6.33 -12.18
CA VAL A 41 0.79 5.27 -11.30
C VAL A 41 -0.21 4.90 -10.20
N SER A 42 -0.89 5.88 -9.58
CA SER A 42 -1.97 5.64 -8.60
C SER A 42 -3.10 4.77 -9.19
N LYS A 43 -3.51 5.03 -10.43
CA LYS A 43 -4.51 4.23 -11.14
C LYS A 43 -3.99 2.83 -11.43
N ALA A 44 -2.75 2.71 -11.92
CA ALA A 44 -2.13 1.41 -12.20
C ALA A 44 -2.05 0.53 -10.95
N ILE A 45 -1.66 1.08 -9.79
CA ILE A 45 -1.65 0.38 -8.50
C ILE A 45 -3.05 -0.14 -8.16
N THR A 46 -4.08 0.70 -8.27
CA THR A 46 -5.47 0.30 -7.99
C THR A 46 -5.93 -0.84 -8.89
N VAL A 47 -5.69 -0.74 -10.20
CA VAL A 47 -6.07 -1.76 -11.18
C VAL A 47 -5.34 -3.08 -10.91
N LEU A 48 -4.03 -3.03 -10.72
CA LEU A 48 -3.24 -4.23 -10.41
C LEU A 48 -3.67 -4.88 -9.08
N HIS A 49 -4.11 -4.08 -8.11
CA HIS A 49 -4.62 -4.60 -6.84
C HIS A 49 -5.94 -5.33 -7.01
N ILE A 50 -6.83 -4.85 -7.89
CA ILE A 50 -8.05 -5.59 -8.23
C ILE A 50 -7.70 -6.88 -8.98
N ILE A 51 -6.80 -6.79 -9.97
CA ILE A 51 -6.36 -7.95 -10.76
C ILE A 51 -5.78 -9.03 -9.86
N ILE A 52 -4.85 -8.70 -8.95
CA ILE A 52 -4.21 -9.73 -8.13
C ILE A 52 -5.20 -10.44 -7.20
N TYR A 53 -6.16 -9.72 -6.61
CA TYR A 53 -7.20 -10.32 -5.79
C TYR A 53 -8.11 -11.24 -6.62
N PHE A 54 -8.58 -10.75 -7.76
CA PHE A 54 -9.51 -11.50 -8.61
C PHE A 54 -8.84 -12.73 -9.25
N SER A 55 -7.63 -12.57 -9.79
CA SER A 55 -6.85 -13.66 -10.36
C SER A 55 -6.50 -14.70 -9.30
N SER A 56 -6.09 -14.29 -8.10
CA SER A 56 -5.77 -15.24 -7.03
C SER A 56 -6.98 -16.05 -6.59
N VAL A 57 -8.14 -15.41 -6.43
CA VAL A 57 -9.40 -16.12 -6.07
C VAL A 57 -9.83 -17.05 -7.20
N THR A 58 -9.77 -16.59 -8.45
CA THR A 58 -10.14 -17.40 -9.62
C THR A 58 -9.23 -18.63 -9.73
N GLU A 59 -7.92 -18.45 -9.60
CA GLU A 59 -6.94 -19.53 -9.63
C GLU A 59 -7.17 -20.51 -8.48
N ALA A 60 -7.46 -20.03 -7.27
CA ALA A 60 -7.81 -20.89 -6.14
C ALA A 60 -9.04 -21.76 -6.44
N ILE A 61 -10.10 -21.17 -7.00
CA ILE A 61 -11.33 -21.90 -7.36
C ILE A 61 -11.04 -22.97 -8.41
N LEU A 62 -10.34 -22.61 -9.49
CA LEU A 62 -10.01 -23.51 -10.60
C LEU A 62 -9.13 -24.68 -10.16
N THR A 63 -8.12 -24.40 -9.32
CA THR A 63 -7.19 -25.40 -8.80
C THR A 63 -7.74 -26.19 -7.62
N LYS A 64 -8.95 -25.84 -7.14
CA LYS A 64 -9.57 -26.43 -5.95
C LYS A 64 -8.66 -26.35 -4.71
N ALA A 65 -7.97 -25.21 -4.54
CA ALA A 65 -7.04 -24.98 -3.45
C ALA A 65 -7.61 -25.38 -2.07
N SER A 66 -6.81 -26.18 -1.36
CA SER A 66 -7.07 -26.59 0.02
C SER A 66 -6.28 -25.72 0.99
N PHE A 67 -6.84 -25.51 2.18
CA PHE A 67 -6.14 -24.76 3.22
C PHE A 67 -5.09 -25.66 3.86
N ASN A 68 -3.81 -25.33 3.68
CA ASN A 68 -2.69 -26.12 4.19
C ASN A 68 -1.60 -25.21 4.78
N PHE A 69 -0.42 -25.76 5.07
CA PHE A 69 0.70 -25.01 5.64
C PHE A 69 1.12 -23.79 4.79
N VAL A 70 1.08 -23.88 3.46
CA VAL A 70 1.35 -22.72 2.57
C VAL A 70 0.30 -21.63 2.77
N SER A 71 -0.97 -22.03 2.92
CA SER A 71 -2.05 -21.10 3.22
C SER A 71 -1.91 -20.44 4.60
N VAL A 72 -1.37 -21.16 5.59
CA VAL A 72 -1.07 -20.60 6.92
C VAL A 72 0.01 -19.52 6.81
N ILE A 73 1.10 -19.77 6.07
CA ILE A 73 2.13 -18.76 5.83
C ILE A 73 1.51 -17.53 5.14
N GLY A 74 0.68 -17.75 4.12
CA GLY A 74 -0.03 -16.67 3.43
C GLY A 74 -0.89 -15.84 4.39
N LEU A 75 -1.67 -16.50 5.24
CA LEU A 75 -2.49 -15.85 6.25
C LEU A 75 -1.64 -15.05 7.26
N SER A 76 -0.54 -15.60 7.74
CA SER A 76 0.37 -14.90 8.67
C SER A 76 0.92 -13.62 8.05
N LEU A 77 1.28 -13.64 6.76
CA LEU A 77 1.74 -12.45 6.04
C LEU A 77 0.61 -11.42 5.87
N MET A 78 -0.62 -11.85 5.60
CA MET A 78 -1.78 -10.96 5.53
C MET A 78 -2.08 -10.30 6.87
N ILE A 79 -2.02 -11.05 7.98
CA ILE A 79 -2.20 -10.49 9.33
C ILE A 79 -1.12 -9.45 9.64
N PHE A 80 0.14 -9.78 9.34
CA PHE A 80 1.26 -8.85 9.49
C PHE A 80 1.05 -7.57 8.66
N SER A 81 0.63 -7.73 7.40
CA SER A 81 0.31 -6.60 6.51
C SER A 81 -0.75 -5.68 7.10
N VAL A 82 -1.86 -6.23 7.60
CA VAL A 82 -2.95 -5.44 8.21
C VAL A 82 -2.47 -4.74 9.49
N PHE A 83 -1.67 -5.41 10.32
CA PHE A 83 -1.06 -4.81 11.51
C PHE A 83 -0.17 -3.61 11.13
N MET A 84 0.66 -3.76 10.11
CA MET A 84 1.53 -2.69 9.62
C MET A 84 0.74 -1.56 8.96
N LEU A 85 -0.30 -1.87 8.18
CA LEU A 85 -1.23 -0.89 7.62
C LEU A 85 -1.85 -0.05 8.74
N HIS A 86 -2.33 -0.71 9.80
CA HIS A 86 -2.90 -0.03 10.95
C HIS A 86 -1.90 0.90 11.62
N THR A 87 -0.69 0.40 11.87
CA THR A 87 0.40 1.13 12.54
C THR A 87 0.81 2.36 11.73
N VAL A 88 1.10 2.18 10.43
CA VAL A 88 1.51 3.26 9.53
C VAL A 88 0.39 4.29 9.38
N THR A 89 -0.86 3.85 9.26
CA THR A 89 -2.01 4.76 9.15
C THR A 89 -2.19 5.58 10.43
N ARG A 90 -1.99 5.00 11.62
CA ARG A 90 -2.04 5.74 12.88
C ARG A 90 -0.91 6.75 13.01
N LEU A 91 0.31 6.39 12.62
CA LEU A 91 1.46 7.28 12.71
C LEU A 91 1.35 8.48 11.76
N LEU A 92 0.84 8.26 10.55
CA LEU A 92 0.62 9.32 9.57
C LEU A 92 -0.70 10.09 9.82
N GLY A 93 -1.70 9.45 10.43
CA GLY A 93 -2.98 10.08 10.76
C GLY A 93 -3.67 10.66 9.52
N ARG A 94 -3.91 11.98 9.53
CA ARG A 94 -4.67 12.69 8.48
C ARG A 94 -3.93 12.86 7.16
N ILE A 95 -2.60 12.73 7.16
CA ILE A 95 -1.81 12.83 5.92
C ILE A 95 -1.72 11.50 5.18
N TRP A 96 -2.19 10.39 5.76
CA TRP A 96 -2.19 9.10 5.08
C TRP A 96 -3.26 9.05 3.98
N THR A 97 -2.82 8.85 2.74
CA THR A 97 -3.68 8.62 1.58
C THR A 97 -3.07 7.55 0.67
N VAL A 98 -3.92 6.79 -0.02
CA VAL A 98 -3.49 5.82 -1.05
C VAL A 98 -2.93 6.55 -2.28
N LYS A 99 -3.52 7.69 -2.62
CA LYS A 99 -3.02 8.60 -3.66
C LYS A 99 -1.86 9.44 -3.11
N LEU A 100 -0.93 9.81 -3.97
CA LEU A 100 0.21 10.65 -3.61
C LEU A 100 -0.26 12.09 -3.61
N MET A 101 -0.64 12.53 -2.42
CA MET A 101 -1.07 13.89 -2.14
C MET A 101 0.07 14.66 -1.49
N VAL A 102 0.44 15.77 -2.10
CA VAL A 102 1.46 16.66 -1.55
C VAL A 102 0.83 17.99 -1.21
N ASP A 103 0.96 18.37 0.07
CA ASP A 103 0.66 19.69 0.58
C ASP A 103 1.97 20.52 0.61
N LYS A 104 1.89 21.83 0.36
CA LYS A 104 3.04 22.73 0.46
C LYS A 104 3.55 22.84 1.90
N ASN A 105 2.69 22.61 2.89
CA ASN A 105 3.03 22.60 4.31
C ASN A 105 3.22 21.19 4.87
N HIS A 106 3.58 20.22 4.03
CA HIS A 106 3.73 18.82 4.45
C HIS A 106 4.73 18.70 5.61
N GLN A 107 4.25 18.24 6.77
CA GLN A 107 5.08 17.98 7.94
C GLN A 107 5.55 16.53 7.92
N PHE A 108 6.86 16.33 8.05
CA PHE A 108 7.43 15.00 8.20
C PHE A 108 7.08 14.41 9.55
N VAL A 109 6.68 13.14 9.55
CA VAL A 109 6.51 12.36 10.78
C VAL A 109 7.86 11.79 11.19
N ASP A 110 8.46 12.36 12.23
CA ASP A 110 9.70 11.85 12.82
C ASP A 110 9.40 10.66 13.75
N HIS A 111 9.34 9.48 13.15
CA HIS A 111 9.22 8.21 13.88
C HIS A 111 10.30 7.24 13.41
N TRP A 112 10.85 6.43 14.32
CA TRP A 112 11.94 5.49 14.03
C TRP A 112 11.62 4.56 12.85
N LEU A 113 10.36 4.15 12.71
CA LEU A 113 9.90 3.31 11.59
C LEU A 113 10.16 3.97 10.22
N PHE A 114 9.89 5.27 10.08
CA PHE A 114 10.13 6.02 8.83
C PHE A 114 11.62 6.38 8.64
N ARG A 115 12.41 6.38 9.71
CA ARG A 115 13.87 6.57 9.65
C ARG A 115 14.60 5.31 9.17
N VAL A 116 14.15 4.14 9.60
CA VAL A 116 14.74 2.85 9.23
C VAL A 116 14.23 2.36 7.87
N VAL A 117 12.91 2.45 7.64
CA VAL A 117 12.28 2.01 6.40
C VAL A 117 11.73 3.24 5.68
N LYS A 118 12.35 3.61 4.55
CA LYS A 118 11.97 4.82 3.79
C LYS A 118 10.49 4.82 3.38
N HIS A 119 9.96 3.66 3.03
CA HIS A 119 8.59 3.51 2.53
C HIS A 119 7.86 2.34 3.19
N PRO A 120 7.52 2.43 4.50
CA PRO A 120 7.06 1.29 5.26
C PRO A 120 5.71 0.76 4.76
N ASN A 121 4.87 1.62 4.17
CA ASN A 121 3.61 1.17 3.59
C ASN A 121 3.81 0.20 2.40
N TYR A 122 4.84 0.42 1.57
CA TYR A 122 5.10 -0.45 0.43
C TYR A 122 5.78 -1.75 0.84
N PHE A 123 6.79 -1.67 1.71
CA PHE A 123 7.59 -2.84 2.09
C PHE A 123 6.99 -3.69 3.19
N LEU A 124 6.32 -3.08 4.18
CA LEU A 124 5.81 -3.80 5.37
C LEU A 124 4.31 -4.08 5.31
N ASN A 125 3.57 -3.41 4.41
CA ASN A 125 2.15 -3.65 4.22
C ASN A 125 1.84 -4.24 2.84
N ILE A 126 2.13 -3.54 1.75
CA ILE A 126 1.76 -4.01 0.39
C ILE A 126 2.51 -5.28 0.00
N ALA A 127 3.83 -5.36 0.16
CA ALA A 127 4.56 -6.58 -0.23
C ALA A 127 4.10 -7.85 0.53
N PRO A 128 3.97 -7.85 1.88
CA PRO A 128 3.45 -9.00 2.60
C PRO A 128 2.00 -9.33 2.26
N GLU A 129 1.17 -8.34 1.94
CA GLU A 129 -0.19 -8.59 1.46
C GLU A 129 -0.20 -9.38 0.16
N LEU A 130 0.53 -8.91 -0.86
CA LEU A 130 0.48 -9.51 -2.19
C LEU A 130 1.03 -10.94 -2.16
N LEU A 131 2.12 -11.15 -1.41
CA LEU A 131 2.65 -12.49 -1.12
C LEU A 131 1.65 -13.32 -0.31
N GLY A 132 1.03 -12.73 0.71
CA GLY A 132 0.05 -13.37 1.56
C GLY A 132 -1.16 -13.89 0.78
N VAL A 133 -1.74 -13.06 -0.08
CA VAL A 133 -2.88 -13.38 -0.95
C VAL A 133 -2.52 -14.50 -1.93
N THR A 134 -1.38 -14.38 -2.62
CA THR A 134 -0.97 -15.39 -3.60
C THR A 134 -0.66 -16.74 -2.95
N LEU A 135 -0.02 -16.75 -1.78
CA LEU A 135 0.25 -17.97 -1.01
C LEU A 135 -1.02 -18.57 -0.41
N LEU A 136 -1.92 -17.75 0.15
CA LEU A 136 -3.19 -18.20 0.70
C LEU A 136 -4.01 -18.97 -0.35
N CYS A 137 -4.06 -18.42 -1.57
CA CYS A 137 -4.79 -18.94 -2.71
C CYS A 137 -4.03 -20.00 -3.53
N HIS A 138 -2.75 -20.27 -3.22
CA HIS A 138 -1.85 -21.12 -4.02
C HIS A 138 -1.76 -20.67 -5.49
N ALA A 139 -1.87 -19.36 -5.71
CA ALA A 139 -1.99 -18.75 -7.02
C ALA A 139 -0.61 -18.55 -7.66
N LYS A 140 -0.03 -19.64 -8.19
CA LYS A 140 1.33 -19.68 -8.76
C LYS A 140 1.44 -18.82 -10.02
N TYR A 141 0.46 -18.88 -10.92
CA TYR A 141 0.49 -18.09 -12.15
C TYR A 141 0.29 -16.61 -11.85
N THR A 142 -0.65 -16.30 -10.95
CA THR A 142 -0.85 -14.92 -10.48
C THR A 142 0.44 -14.38 -9.83
N ALA A 143 1.10 -15.19 -9.00
CA ALA A 143 2.39 -14.81 -8.42
C ALA A 143 3.47 -14.57 -9.48
N LEU A 144 3.56 -15.43 -10.50
CA LEU A 144 4.59 -15.34 -11.53
C LEU A 144 4.43 -14.14 -12.46
N PHE A 145 3.19 -13.80 -12.84
CA PHE A 145 2.93 -12.76 -13.84
C PHE A 145 2.53 -11.42 -13.23
N VAL A 146 1.69 -11.41 -12.19
CA VAL A 146 1.13 -10.16 -11.65
C VAL A 146 2.08 -9.51 -10.64
N LEU A 147 2.76 -10.28 -9.79
CA LEU A 147 3.67 -9.70 -8.78
C LEU A 147 4.83 -8.92 -9.38
N PRO A 148 5.55 -9.38 -10.43
CA PRO A 148 6.64 -8.60 -11.01
C PRO A 148 6.16 -7.28 -11.62
N ILE A 149 5.00 -7.29 -12.28
CA ILE A 149 4.39 -6.07 -12.83
C ILE A 149 4.01 -5.12 -11.69
N TYR A 150 3.42 -5.64 -10.60
CA TYR A 150 3.09 -4.85 -9.42
C TYR A 150 4.33 -4.23 -8.79
N ALA A 151 5.40 -5.02 -8.62
CA ALA A 151 6.67 -4.55 -8.07
C ALA A 151 7.27 -3.42 -8.91
N PHE A 152 7.20 -3.54 -10.25
CA PHE A 152 7.65 -2.49 -11.15
C PHE A 152 6.83 -1.19 -11.01
N VAL A 153 5.50 -1.28 -10.91
CA VAL A 153 4.65 -0.10 -10.71
C VAL A 153 4.92 0.55 -9.35
N ILE A 154 5.15 -0.23 -8.29
CA ILE A 154 5.55 0.29 -6.98
C ILE A 154 6.94 0.96 -7.04
N TYR A 155 7.87 0.40 -7.81
CA TYR A 155 9.16 1.05 -8.04
C TYR A 155 8.99 2.43 -8.72
N LEU A 156 8.15 2.52 -9.75
CA LEU A 156 7.83 3.82 -10.38
C LEU A 156 7.23 4.79 -9.39
N ARG A 157 6.33 4.32 -8.52
CA ARG A 157 5.71 5.13 -7.46
C ARG A 157 6.74 5.69 -6.49
N ILE A 158 7.62 4.83 -5.98
CA ILE A 158 8.69 5.23 -5.06
C ILE A 158 9.61 6.26 -5.71
N ARG A 159 9.92 6.07 -7.00
CA ARG A 159 10.74 7.03 -7.76
C ARG A 159 10.05 8.39 -7.88
N GLU A 160 8.76 8.43 -8.20
CA GLU A 160 7.97 9.68 -8.25
C GLU A 160 7.95 10.37 -6.88
N GLU A 161 7.66 9.62 -5.81
CA GLU A 161 7.59 10.14 -4.45
C GLU A 161 8.94 10.73 -4.01
N ASN A 162 10.04 10.01 -4.24
CA ASN A 162 11.40 10.50 -3.94
C ASN A 162 11.76 11.78 -4.73
N LEU A 163 11.26 11.94 -5.96
CA LEU A 163 11.46 13.15 -6.74
C LEU A 163 10.67 14.33 -6.16
N LEU A 164 9.42 14.12 -5.74
CA LEU A 164 8.61 15.16 -5.10
C LEU A 164 9.19 15.58 -3.75
N LEU A 165 9.67 14.62 -2.96
CA LEU A 165 10.37 14.88 -1.70
C LEU A 165 11.65 15.70 -1.89
N LYS A 166 12.32 15.63 -3.05
CA LYS A 166 13.50 16.47 -3.34
C LYS A 166 13.16 17.86 -3.86
N THR A 167 12.01 18.01 -4.53
CA THR A 167 11.69 19.21 -5.32
C THR A 167 10.68 20.13 -4.65
N ILE A 168 9.71 19.57 -3.91
CA ILE A 168 8.57 20.32 -3.35
C ILE A 168 8.66 20.39 -1.82
N ILE A 169 9.14 19.32 -1.19
CA ILE A 169 9.18 19.19 0.26
C ILE A 169 10.63 19.47 0.70
N ILE A 170 10.92 20.69 1.16
CA ILE A 170 12.26 21.00 1.72
C ILE A 170 12.45 20.07 2.94
N PRO A 171 13.50 19.21 2.97
CA PRO A 171 13.76 18.38 4.14
C PRO A 171 13.90 19.29 5.36
N ASN A 172 13.22 18.95 6.47
CA ASN A 172 13.48 19.60 7.75
C ASN A 172 14.97 19.42 8.09
N GLY A 173 15.76 20.47 7.85
CA GLY A 173 17.22 20.41 7.90
C GLY A 173 17.92 21.65 7.34
N ILE A 174 17.30 22.39 6.41
CA ILE A 174 17.77 23.74 6.04
C ILE A 174 16.79 24.74 6.62
N LYS A 175 16.95 25.07 7.92
CA LYS A 175 16.62 26.43 8.35
C LYS A 175 17.38 27.33 7.37
N LYS A 176 16.68 28.04 6.48
CA LYS A 176 17.26 29.22 5.83
C LYS A 176 17.72 30.10 6.98
N SER A 177 19.02 30.11 7.28
CA SER A 177 19.61 31.21 8.03
C SER A 177 19.28 32.45 7.20
N ARG A 178 18.29 33.22 7.65
CA ARG A 178 18.19 34.63 7.28
C ARG A 178 19.48 35.25 7.77
N VAL A 179 20.44 35.40 6.86
CA VAL A 179 21.52 36.36 7.06
C VAL A 179 20.90 37.69 6.68
N TYR A 180 20.66 38.50 7.71
CA TYR A 180 20.34 39.92 7.60
C TYR A 180 21.59 40.69 7.15
#